data_AF-A0A3M8D6W5-F1
#
_entry.id   AF-A0A3M8D6W5-F1
#
_cell.length_a   1.000
_cell.length_b   1.000
_cell.length_c   1.000
_cell.angle_alpha   90.00
_cell.angle_beta   90.00
_cell.angle_gamma   90.00
#
_symmetry.space_group_name_H-M   'P 1'
#
loop_
_entity.id
_entity.type
_entity.pdbx_description
1 polymer ?
#
loop_
_entity_poly.entity_id
_entity_poly.type
_entity_poly.pdbx_seq_one_letter_code
_entity_poly.pdbx_strand_id
1 'polypeptide(L)'
;MSTVIPLVVIGGILFIVIRGLSTWMSNNAAELRQDEVTVISKRMKVWGGSNNSSAHTSYYITFELSSGERVEFGVSGTQYGSCREGETGLLAYQGSRFKGFQPRATAAAAPSVAERPQERPVQPVQSMPRQEPFRPQKISKKSAEHYNWGASCDGWHLVQSGDLSVIHERMPGKTEEVRHYHTRARQFFFVLSGEASLEVDGVRLVLREQEGAEVPPGVWHQMKNERFDDVEFLVISTPPTRGDRIETE
;
A
#
# COMPACT_ATOMS: atom_id res chain seq x y z
N MET A 1 41.38 -16.47 -12.94
CA MET A 1 40.65 -15.37 -12.27
C MET A 1 39.19 -15.34 -12.75
N SER A 2 38.48 -16.48 -12.76
CA SER A 2 37.20 -16.59 -13.51
C SER A 2 36.04 -17.15 -12.68
N THR A 3 36.29 -17.55 -11.44
CA THR A 3 35.28 -18.12 -10.51
C THR A 3 34.81 -17.12 -9.44
N VAL A 4 35.49 -15.97 -9.30
CA VAL A 4 35.17 -14.97 -8.27
C VAL A 4 34.07 -14.01 -8.74
N ILE A 5 33.93 -13.81 -10.05
CA ILE A 5 32.99 -12.84 -10.65
C ILE A 5 31.51 -13.28 -10.50
N PRO A 6 31.12 -14.55 -10.70
CA PRO A 6 29.73 -14.98 -10.51
C PRO A 6 29.25 -14.84 -9.06
N LEU A 7 30.12 -15.11 -8.09
CA LEU A 7 29.79 -15.03 -6.66
C LEU A 7 29.54 -13.59 -6.19
N VAL A 8 30.27 -12.61 -6.74
CA VAL A 8 30.09 -11.19 -6.41
C VAL A 8 28.80 -10.64 -7.03
N VAL A 9 28.44 -11.08 -8.25
CA VAL A 9 27.18 -10.67 -8.89
C VAL A 9 25.97 -11.30 -8.21
N ILE A 10 26.02 -12.60 -7.89
CA ILE A 10 24.96 -13.29 -7.13
C ILE A 10 24.84 -12.68 -5.72
N GLY A 11 25.95 -12.43 -5.04
CA GLY A 11 25.95 -11.79 -3.71
C GLY A 11 25.43 -10.35 -3.73
N GLY A 12 25.72 -9.57 -4.78
CA GLY A 12 25.21 -8.21 -4.97
C GLY A 12 23.70 -8.19 -5.25
N ILE A 13 23.20 -9.11 -6.07
CA ILE A 13 21.78 -9.27 -6.34
C ILE A 13 21.04 -9.76 -5.08
N LEU A 14 21.59 -10.74 -4.35
CA LEU A 14 21.04 -11.19 -3.06
C LEU A 14 21.02 -10.04 -2.05
N PHE A 15 22.06 -9.21 -1.99
CA PHE A 15 22.13 -8.05 -1.10
C PHE A 15 21.09 -6.96 -1.44
N ILE A 16 20.84 -6.71 -2.73
CA ILE A 16 19.80 -5.76 -3.17
C ILE A 16 18.40 -6.30 -2.86
N VAL A 17 18.13 -7.59 -3.09
CA VAL A 17 16.84 -8.22 -2.76
C VAL A 17 16.61 -8.27 -1.24
N ILE A 18 17.64 -8.60 -0.46
CA ILE A 18 17.56 -8.58 1.02
C ILE A 18 17.34 -7.15 1.54
N ARG A 19 17.97 -6.12 0.97
CA ARG A 19 17.69 -4.72 1.36
C ARG A 19 16.32 -4.23 0.90
N GLY A 20 15.83 -4.72 -0.24
CA GLY A 20 14.47 -4.46 -0.73
C GLY A 20 13.39 -5.11 0.14
N LEU A 21 13.58 -6.36 0.56
CA LEU A 21 12.69 -7.02 1.53
C LEU A 21 12.83 -6.45 2.95
N SER A 22 14.05 -6.05 3.35
CA SER A 22 14.32 -5.47 4.68
C SER A 22 13.72 -4.08 4.88
N THR A 23 13.42 -3.34 3.81
CA THR A 23 12.70 -2.05 3.91
C THR A 23 11.18 -2.21 3.99
N TRP A 24 10.66 -3.43 3.83
CA TRP A 24 9.22 -3.69 3.86
C TRP A 24 8.78 -4.66 4.97
N MET A 25 9.67 -5.57 5.41
CA MET A 25 9.41 -6.59 6.43
C MET A 25 9.78 -6.16 7.86
N SER A 26 9.67 -4.86 8.17
CA SER A 26 9.75 -4.34 9.55
C SER A 26 8.54 -3.50 9.95
N ASN A 27 7.50 -3.37 9.12
CA ASN A 27 6.38 -2.46 9.41
C ASN A 27 5.46 -2.91 10.56
N ASN A 28 5.40 -4.21 10.87
CA ASN A 28 4.54 -4.74 11.94
C ASN A 28 5.29 -4.95 13.27
N ALA A 29 6.62 -5.02 13.23
CA ALA A 29 7.50 -5.09 14.41
C ALA A 29 8.23 -3.76 14.69
N ALA A 30 8.04 -2.73 13.85
CA ALA A 30 8.59 -1.40 14.08
C ALA A 30 7.99 -0.82 15.37
N GLU A 31 8.88 -0.42 16.26
CA GLU A 31 8.57 0.35 17.46
C GLU A 31 7.84 1.65 17.08
N LEU A 32 6.89 2.08 17.89
CA LEU A 32 6.23 3.38 17.71
C LEU A 32 7.29 4.47 17.87
N ARG A 33 7.68 5.10 16.77
CA ARG A 33 8.65 6.19 16.79
C ARG A 33 7.95 7.52 17.01
N GLN A 34 8.52 8.33 17.89
CA GLN A 34 8.10 9.69 18.16
C GLN A 34 9.31 10.61 18.00
N ASP A 35 9.35 11.35 16.88
CA ASP A 35 10.48 12.22 16.54
C ASP A 35 10.02 13.69 16.48
N GLU A 36 10.86 14.62 16.96
CA GLU A 36 10.67 16.04 16.70
C GLU A 36 10.96 16.32 15.23
N VAL A 37 10.00 16.94 14.54
CA VAL A 37 10.07 17.18 13.10
C VAL A 37 9.56 18.57 12.72
N THR A 38 9.89 19.00 11.51
CA THR A 38 9.28 20.14 10.82
C THR A 38 8.49 19.64 9.62
N VAL A 39 7.27 20.12 9.42
CA VAL A 39 6.50 19.90 8.19
C VAL A 39 7.12 20.74 7.09
N ILE A 40 7.79 20.12 6.12
CA ILE A 40 8.51 20.86 5.06
C ILE A 40 7.73 20.97 3.77
N SER A 41 6.88 20.00 3.45
CA SER A 41 6.09 20.03 2.24
C SER A 41 4.83 19.18 2.33
N LYS A 42 3.84 19.58 1.54
CA LYS A 42 2.57 18.91 1.41
C LYS A 42 2.23 18.79 -0.07
N ARG A 43 1.89 17.59 -0.53
CA ARG A 43 1.49 17.37 -1.92
C ARG A 43 0.22 16.57 -2.02
N MET A 44 -0.54 16.85 -3.07
CA MET A 44 -1.69 16.04 -3.48
C MET A 44 -1.39 15.37 -4.80
N LYS A 45 -1.85 14.12 -4.95
CA LYS A 45 -1.87 13.42 -6.23
C LYS A 45 -3.32 13.18 -6.59
N VAL A 46 -3.80 13.88 -7.61
CA VAL A 46 -5.13 13.64 -8.19
C VAL A 46 -4.98 12.60 -9.30
N TRP A 47 -5.79 11.56 -9.26
CA TRP A 47 -5.94 10.62 -10.38
C TRP A 47 -7.41 10.43 -10.70
N GLY A 48 -7.69 10.21 -11.99
CA GLY A 48 -9.06 10.20 -12.51
C GLY A 48 -9.60 11.62 -12.72
N GLY A 49 -10.41 11.79 -13.76
CA GLY A 49 -10.94 13.09 -14.16
C GLY A 49 -11.33 13.23 -15.63
N SER A 50 -11.80 12.15 -16.28
CA SER A 50 -12.43 12.24 -17.61
C SER A 50 -13.66 11.33 -17.65
N ASN A 51 -14.77 11.84 -18.19
CA ASN A 51 -16.11 11.21 -18.23
C ASN A 51 -16.74 11.02 -16.83
N ASN A 52 -17.66 10.05 -16.67
CA ASN A 52 -18.45 9.78 -15.45
C ASN A 52 -17.63 9.22 -14.25
N SER A 53 -16.32 9.39 -14.21
CA SER A 53 -15.46 8.88 -13.12
C SER A 53 -15.09 10.00 -12.15
N SER A 54 -15.31 9.77 -10.84
CA SER A 54 -14.92 10.69 -9.79
C SER A 54 -13.39 10.79 -9.68
N ALA A 55 -12.88 12.01 -9.57
CA ALA A 55 -11.47 12.27 -9.27
C ALA A 55 -11.18 11.89 -7.81
N HIS A 56 -10.11 11.13 -7.60
CA HIS A 56 -9.65 10.78 -6.26
C HIS A 56 -8.31 11.47 -5.97
N THR A 57 -8.16 11.94 -4.74
CA THR A 57 -6.99 12.70 -4.29
C THR A 57 -6.29 11.98 -3.15
N SER A 58 -5.05 11.55 -3.35
CA SER A 58 -4.16 11.14 -2.25
C SER A 58 -3.43 12.35 -1.72
N TYR A 59 -3.26 12.38 -0.41
CA TYR A 59 -2.56 13.42 0.31
C TYR A 59 -1.27 12.88 0.92
N TYR A 60 -0.19 13.65 0.82
CA TYR A 60 1.11 13.30 1.37
C TYR A 60 1.68 14.50 2.14
N ILE A 61 2.34 14.21 3.26
CA ILE A 61 3.07 15.20 4.06
C ILE A 61 4.51 14.72 4.21
N THR A 62 5.47 15.59 3.92
CA THR A 62 6.89 15.37 4.18
C THR A 62 7.31 16.09 5.45
N PHE A 63 7.98 15.35 6.33
CA PHE A 63 8.53 15.82 7.57
C PHE A 63 10.06 15.73 7.51
N GLU A 64 10.74 16.74 8.05
CA GLU A 64 12.18 16.75 8.25
C GLU A 64 12.48 16.53 9.73
N LEU A 65 13.24 15.48 10.04
CA LEU A 65 13.70 15.16 11.39
C LEU A 65 14.80 16.13 11.81
N SER A 66 15.04 16.22 13.12
CA SER A 66 16.18 16.97 13.68
C SER A 66 17.55 16.52 13.15
N SER A 67 17.67 15.29 12.66
CA SER A 67 18.86 14.76 11.98
C SER A 67 19.05 15.30 10.55
N GLY A 68 18.08 16.03 9.99
CA GLY A 68 18.02 16.45 8.59
C GLY A 68 17.48 15.38 7.64
N GLU A 69 17.13 14.18 8.14
CA GLU A 69 16.46 13.15 7.36
C GLU A 69 15.03 13.56 7.01
N ARG A 70 14.57 13.20 5.81
CA ARG A 70 13.21 13.50 5.34
C ARG A 70 12.41 12.22 5.19
N VAL A 71 11.20 12.25 5.74
CA VAL A 71 10.25 11.14 5.70
C VAL A 71 8.92 11.62 5.16
N GLU A 72 8.34 10.92 4.19
CA GLU A 72 7.04 11.25 3.61
C GLU A 72 6.01 10.20 3.98
N PHE A 73 4.83 10.64 4.40
CA PHE A 73 3.71 9.76 4.73
C PHE A 73 2.48 10.08 3.89
N GLY A 74 1.81 9.03 3.41
CA GLY A 74 0.44 9.13 2.94
C GLY A 74 -0.49 9.37 4.13
N VAL A 75 -1.37 10.35 4.01
CA VAL A 75 -2.30 10.76 5.08
C VAL A 75 -3.73 10.91 4.56
N SER A 76 -4.70 10.89 5.47
CA SER A 76 -6.08 11.28 5.13
C SER A 76 -6.17 12.78 4.82
N GLY A 77 -7.21 13.19 4.09
CA GLY A 77 -7.46 14.61 3.80
C GLY A 77 -7.64 15.48 5.06
N THR A 78 -8.19 14.91 6.13
CA THR A 78 -8.32 15.59 7.43
C THR A 78 -6.95 15.84 8.09
N GLN A 79 -6.09 14.82 8.12
CA GLN A 79 -4.73 14.92 8.65
C GLN A 79 -3.86 15.86 7.79
N TYR A 80 -4.08 15.84 6.47
CA TYR A 80 -3.49 16.82 5.57
C TYR A 80 -3.95 18.23 5.92
N GLY A 81 -5.24 18.46 6.13
CA GLY A 81 -5.79 19.78 6.48
C GLY A 81 -5.31 20.31 7.83
N SER A 82 -5.01 19.43 8.80
CA SER A 82 -4.62 19.82 10.15
C SER A 82 -3.17 20.25 10.32
N CYS A 83 -2.28 19.90 9.38
CA CYS A 83 -0.85 20.25 9.45
C CYS A 83 -0.53 21.45 8.56
N ARG A 84 0.37 22.35 8.98
CA ARG A 84 0.81 23.51 8.20
C ARG A 84 2.27 23.36 7.80
N GLU A 85 2.63 23.73 6.58
CA GLU A 85 4.05 23.80 6.20
C GLU A 85 4.77 24.83 7.08
N GLY A 86 5.99 24.50 7.51
CA GLY A 86 6.78 25.23 8.50
C GLY A 86 6.42 24.93 9.96
N GLU A 87 5.40 24.11 10.23
CA GLU A 87 5.01 23.75 11.60
C GLU A 87 5.98 22.73 12.19
N THR A 88 6.47 23.02 13.40
CA THR A 88 7.31 22.09 14.17
C THR A 88 6.46 21.34 15.19
N GLY A 89 6.79 20.08 15.45
CA GLY A 89 5.99 19.26 16.35
C GLY A 89 6.52 17.85 16.52
N LEU A 90 5.75 17.05 17.25
CA LEU A 90 6.06 15.65 17.49
C LEU A 90 5.30 14.78 16.48
N LEU A 91 6.03 14.02 15.67
CA LEU A 91 5.48 13.07 14.73
C LEU A 91 5.49 11.67 15.34
N ALA A 92 4.31 11.05 15.42
CA ALA A 92 4.14 9.64 15.75
C ALA A 92 3.92 8.83 14.48
N TYR A 93 4.76 7.82 14.26
CA TYR A 93 4.67 6.94 13.10
C TYR A 93 5.17 5.53 13.42
N GLN A 94 4.75 4.57 12.62
CA GLN A 94 5.14 3.17 12.75
C GLN A 94 5.48 2.63 11.36
N GLY A 95 6.77 2.47 11.08
CA GLY A 95 7.24 2.12 9.74
C GLY A 95 6.77 3.16 8.72
N SER A 96 6.03 2.75 7.68
CA SER A 96 5.43 3.65 6.69
C SER A 96 4.07 4.26 7.07
N ARG A 97 3.57 4.00 8.29
CA ARG A 97 2.23 4.45 8.72
C ARG A 97 2.30 5.69 9.60
N PHE A 98 1.67 6.78 9.15
CA PHE A 98 1.39 7.95 9.97
C PHE A 98 0.39 7.60 11.09
N LYS A 99 0.74 7.93 12.34
CA LYS A 99 -0.15 7.76 13.50
C LYS A 99 -0.68 9.10 14.01
N GLY A 100 0.11 10.16 13.94
CA GLY A 100 -0.31 11.50 14.32
C GLY A 100 0.81 12.52 14.28
N PHE A 101 0.44 13.79 14.24
CA PHE A 101 1.34 14.93 14.39
C PHE A 101 0.75 15.86 15.42
N GLN A 102 1.54 16.24 16.42
CA GLN A 102 1.17 17.20 17.44
C GLN A 102 2.04 18.45 17.29
N PRO A 103 1.46 19.59 16.88
CA PRO A 103 2.19 20.85 16.83
C PRO A 103 2.81 21.17 18.18
N ARG A 104 4.06 21.65 18.18
CA ARG A 104 4.66 22.22 19.38
C ARG A 104 3.89 23.49 19.68
N ALA A 105 3.24 23.56 20.84
CA ALA A 105 2.64 24.80 21.30
C ALA A 105 3.75 25.87 21.35
N THR A 106 3.66 26.88 20.49
CA THR A 106 4.52 28.06 20.60
C THR A 106 4.27 28.68 21.96
N ALA A 107 5.30 28.72 22.81
CA ALA A 107 5.31 29.53 24.02
C ALA A 107 5.21 31.01 23.61
N ALA A 108 3.98 31.53 23.72
CA ALA A 108 3.54 32.91 23.84
C ALA A 108 4.07 33.99 22.87
N ALA A 109 3.13 34.57 22.11
CA ALA A 109 2.95 36.02 22.12
C ALA A 109 1.55 36.31 22.65
N ALA A 110 1.46 36.85 23.87
CA ALA A 110 0.22 37.44 24.36
C ALA A 110 -0.20 38.56 23.40
N PRO A 111 -1.45 38.62 22.92
CA PRO A 111 -1.87 39.71 22.06
C PRO A 111 -1.90 41.02 22.86
N SER A 112 -1.05 41.94 22.43
CA SER A 112 -1.13 43.36 22.74
C SER A 112 -2.53 43.88 22.37
N VAL A 113 -3.09 44.65 23.29
CA VAL A 113 -4.34 45.40 23.15
C VAL A 113 -4.24 46.33 21.95
N ALA A 114 -5.04 46.10 20.91
CA ALA A 114 -5.80 47.10 20.12
C ALA A 114 -6.13 46.57 18.70
N GLU A 115 -7.36 46.12 18.52
CA GLU A 115 -8.30 46.47 17.42
C GLU A 115 -9.40 45.42 17.35
N ARG A 116 -10.65 45.85 17.52
CA ARG A 116 -11.83 44.99 17.40
C ARG A 116 -12.01 44.59 15.93
N PRO A 117 -11.91 43.32 15.54
CA PRO A 117 -12.27 42.89 14.20
C PRO A 117 -13.78 42.94 14.07
N GLN A 118 -14.27 43.57 13.01
CA GLN A 118 -15.69 43.47 12.61
C GLN A 118 -16.01 41.99 12.34
N GLU A 119 -16.99 41.45 13.06
CA GLU A 119 -17.50 40.09 12.86
C GLU A 119 -18.05 39.97 11.42
N ARG A 120 -17.29 39.29 10.56
CA ARG A 120 -17.83 38.78 9.30
C ARG A 120 -18.85 37.69 9.63
N PRO A 121 -20.00 37.63 8.93
CA PRO A 121 -21.01 36.61 9.18
C PRO A 121 -20.38 35.21 9.10
N VAL A 122 -20.43 34.48 10.21
CA VAL A 122 -20.01 33.07 10.26
C VAL A 122 -20.99 32.32 9.38
N GLN A 123 -20.56 31.93 8.18
CA GLN A 123 -21.33 31.01 7.35
C GLN A 123 -21.51 29.71 8.15
N PRO A 124 -22.70 29.09 8.14
CA PRO A 124 -22.90 27.82 8.82
C PRO A 124 -21.87 26.83 8.30
N VAL A 125 -21.00 26.34 9.20
CA VAL A 125 -20.13 25.21 8.88
C VAL A 125 -21.08 24.08 8.51
N GLN A 126 -21.16 23.76 7.22
CA GLN A 126 -21.92 22.61 6.75
C GLN A 126 -21.36 21.41 7.51
N SER A 127 -22.16 20.88 8.43
CA SER A 127 -21.80 19.69 9.19
C SER A 127 -21.52 18.59 8.18
N MET A 128 -20.26 18.22 8.02
CA MET A 128 -19.87 17.03 7.27
C MET A 128 -20.77 15.90 7.77
N PRO A 129 -21.44 15.15 6.87
CA PRO A 129 -22.31 14.06 7.29
C PRO A 129 -21.48 13.17 8.19
N ARG A 130 -21.96 12.97 9.43
CA ARG A 130 -21.32 12.13 10.42
C ARG A 130 -21.20 10.75 9.79
N GLN A 131 -20.01 10.40 9.31
CA GLN A 131 -19.77 9.07 8.76
C GLN A 131 -20.13 8.08 9.87
N GLU A 132 -21.05 7.16 9.56
CA GLU A 132 -21.39 6.05 10.44
C GLU A 132 -20.09 5.44 10.99
N PRO A 133 -19.99 5.18 12.30
CA PRO A 133 -18.77 4.64 12.87
C PRO A 133 -18.45 3.31 12.18
N PHE A 134 -17.24 3.19 11.64
CA PHE A 134 -16.78 1.97 10.99
C PHE A 134 -16.86 0.81 11.99
N ARG A 135 -17.63 -0.23 11.63
CA ARG A 135 -17.74 -1.46 12.41
C ARG A 135 -16.94 -2.55 11.71
N PRO A 136 -15.79 -2.98 12.26
CA PRO A 136 -15.01 -4.05 11.66
C PRO A 136 -15.81 -5.36 11.70
N GLN A 137 -15.97 -5.97 10.53
CA GLN A 137 -16.56 -7.31 10.41
C GLN A 137 -15.43 -8.33 10.19
N LYS A 138 -15.56 -9.50 10.81
CA LYS A 138 -14.65 -10.63 10.54
C LYS A 138 -15.02 -11.23 9.18
N ILE A 139 -14.01 -11.64 8.42
CA ILE A 139 -14.19 -12.39 7.17
C ILE A 139 -13.32 -13.65 7.17
N SER A 140 -13.80 -14.69 6.50
CA SER A 140 -13.12 -15.97 6.32
C SER A 140 -13.61 -16.63 5.02
N LYS A 141 -12.98 -17.72 4.57
CA LYS A 141 -13.45 -18.52 3.43
C LYS A 141 -14.90 -19.01 3.57
N LYS A 142 -15.43 -19.12 4.80
CA LYS A 142 -16.82 -19.54 5.05
C LYS A 142 -17.85 -18.43 4.80
N SER A 143 -17.43 -17.18 4.86
CA SER A 143 -18.31 -16.00 4.79
C SER A 143 -18.01 -15.09 3.59
N ALA A 144 -16.84 -15.26 2.96
CA ALA A 144 -16.43 -14.51 1.78
C ALA A 144 -17.19 -14.99 0.54
N GLU A 145 -17.42 -14.07 -0.39
CA GLU A 145 -17.91 -14.40 -1.73
C GLU A 145 -16.92 -15.32 -2.43
N HIS A 146 -17.39 -16.49 -2.86
CA HIS A 146 -16.60 -17.53 -3.51
C HIS A 146 -16.92 -17.58 -5.00
N TYR A 147 -15.89 -17.80 -5.80
CA TYR A 147 -16.01 -18.06 -7.23
C TYR A 147 -14.98 -19.10 -7.68
N ASN A 148 -15.27 -19.75 -8.81
CA ASN A 148 -14.34 -20.66 -9.48
C ASN A 148 -13.75 -20.02 -10.73
N TRP A 149 -12.51 -20.38 -11.04
CA TRP A 149 -11.82 -19.93 -12.25
C TRP A 149 -10.87 -21.01 -12.76
N GLY A 150 -10.49 -20.92 -14.05
CA GLY A 150 -9.54 -21.83 -14.68
C GLY A 150 -9.90 -23.31 -14.52
N ALA A 151 -8.88 -24.15 -14.34
CA ALA A 151 -9.00 -25.59 -14.14
C ALA A 151 -9.30 -25.95 -12.68
N SER A 152 -10.49 -25.58 -12.20
CA SER A 152 -10.97 -25.87 -10.83
C SER A 152 -10.20 -25.16 -9.72
N CYS A 153 -9.71 -23.94 -10.01
CA CYS A 153 -9.19 -23.06 -8.99
C CYS A 153 -10.35 -22.37 -8.25
N ASP A 154 -10.09 -22.01 -7.00
CA ASP A 154 -11.05 -21.35 -6.12
C ASP A 154 -10.54 -19.96 -5.73
N GLY A 155 -11.44 -18.98 -5.68
CA GLY A 155 -11.17 -17.62 -5.19
C GLY A 155 -12.20 -17.19 -4.16
N TRP A 156 -11.75 -16.50 -3.11
CA TRP A 156 -12.58 -15.89 -2.09
C TRP A 156 -12.24 -14.42 -1.91
N HIS A 157 -13.20 -13.52 -2.16
CA HIS A 157 -12.99 -12.08 -1.96
C HIS A 157 -13.00 -11.73 -0.46
N LEU A 158 -11.81 -11.49 0.11
CA LEU A 158 -11.65 -11.03 1.49
C LEU A 158 -11.81 -9.51 1.61
N VAL A 159 -11.41 -8.77 0.57
CA VAL A 159 -11.68 -7.33 0.41
C VAL A 159 -12.00 -7.05 -1.05
N GLN A 160 -13.08 -6.29 -1.28
CA GLN A 160 -13.52 -5.88 -2.61
C GLN A 160 -14.03 -4.42 -2.56
N SER A 161 -13.11 -3.47 -2.34
CA SER A 161 -13.41 -2.04 -2.35
C SER A 161 -13.00 -1.39 -3.68
N GLY A 162 -13.25 -0.10 -3.84
CA GLY A 162 -12.87 0.64 -5.06
C GLY A 162 -11.36 0.87 -5.22
N ASP A 163 -10.57 0.64 -4.18
CA ASP A 163 -9.15 0.97 -4.07
C ASP A 163 -8.25 -0.22 -3.69
N LEU A 164 -8.83 -1.25 -3.06
CA LEU A 164 -8.12 -2.44 -2.60
C LEU A 164 -8.92 -3.70 -2.92
N SER A 165 -8.23 -4.69 -3.48
CA SER A 165 -8.73 -6.06 -3.55
C SER A 165 -7.78 -7.00 -2.81
N VAL A 166 -8.35 -7.89 -2.00
CA VAL A 166 -7.63 -9.00 -1.36
C VAL A 166 -8.42 -10.25 -1.65
N ILE A 167 -7.80 -11.19 -2.36
CA ILE A 167 -8.41 -12.45 -2.74
C ILE A 167 -7.57 -13.57 -2.12
N HIS A 168 -8.22 -14.51 -1.45
CA HIS A 168 -7.62 -15.79 -1.12
C HIS A 168 -7.86 -16.72 -2.30
N GLU A 169 -6.82 -17.33 -2.84
CA GLU A 169 -6.96 -18.32 -3.90
C GLU A 169 -6.38 -19.68 -3.50
N ARG A 170 -6.97 -20.73 -4.06
CA ARG A 170 -6.47 -22.10 -3.98
C ARG A 170 -6.35 -22.65 -5.40
N MET A 171 -5.14 -23.08 -5.76
CA MET A 171 -4.83 -23.68 -7.05
C MET A 171 -4.49 -25.16 -6.85
N PRO A 172 -5.26 -26.09 -7.47
CA PRO A 172 -4.88 -27.50 -7.52
C PRO A 172 -3.52 -27.72 -8.16
N GLY A 173 -2.89 -28.85 -7.87
CA GLY A 173 -1.65 -29.26 -8.56
C GLY A 173 -1.79 -29.24 -10.08
N LYS A 174 -0.73 -28.85 -10.78
CA LYS A 174 -0.64 -28.77 -12.25
C LYS A 174 -1.58 -27.76 -12.92
N THR A 175 -2.11 -26.81 -12.17
CA THR A 175 -2.89 -25.70 -12.73
C THR A 175 -2.02 -24.48 -13.00
N GLU A 176 -2.42 -23.68 -13.97
CA GLU A 176 -1.78 -22.41 -14.28
C GLU A 176 -2.81 -21.35 -14.64
N GLU A 177 -2.47 -20.11 -14.37
CA GLU A 177 -3.19 -18.94 -14.83
C GLU A 177 -2.85 -18.64 -16.29
N VAL A 178 -3.73 -17.92 -17.01
CA VAL A 178 -3.36 -17.31 -18.29
C VAL A 178 -2.34 -16.19 -18.05
N ARG A 179 -1.25 -16.19 -18.81
CA ARG A 179 -0.22 -15.15 -18.76
C ARG A 179 -0.81 -13.80 -19.17
N HIS A 180 -0.57 -12.77 -18.37
CA HIS A 180 -1.20 -11.46 -18.56
C HIS A 180 -0.39 -10.34 -17.91
N TYR A 181 -0.84 -9.11 -18.08
CA TYR A 181 -0.41 -7.97 -17.27
C TYR A 181 -1.61 -7.08 -16.95
N HIS A 182 -1.40 -6.18 -15.98
CA HIS A 182 -2.37 -5.17 -15.60
C HIS A 182 -1.90 -3.77 -15.97
N THR A 183 -2.74 -2.95 -16.62
CA THR A 183 -2.31 -1.63 -17.11
C THR A 183 -2.12 -0.60 -15.98
N ARG A 184 -2.80 -0.77 -14.84
CA ARG A 184 -2.80 0.17 -13.72
C ARG A 184 -2.59 -0.50 -12.37
N ALA A 185 -3.18 -1.68 -12.17
CA ALA A 185 -3.09 -2.41 -10.93
C ALA A 185 -1.66 -2.94 -10.73
N ARG A 186 -1.12 -2.72 -9.53
CA ARG A 186 0.00 -3.53 -9.03
C ARG A 186 -0.58 -4.68 -8.22
N GLN A 187 0.14 -5.79 -8.18
CA GLN A 187 -0.28 -6.95 -7.42
C GLN A 187 0.83 -7.42 -6.48
N PHE A 188 0.45 -8.03 -5.38
CA PHE A 188 1.34 -8.75 -4.49
C PHE A 188 0.77 -10.14 -4.24
N PHE A 189 1.58 -11.16 -4.49
CA PHE A 189 1.26 -12.56 -4.27
C PHE A 189 1.95 -13.02 -2.98
N PHE A 190 1.23 -13.70 -2.10
CA PHE A 190 1.78 -14.21 -0.83
C PHE A 190 1.29 -15.62 -0.54
N VAL A 191 2.20 -16.59 -0.48
CA VAL A 191 1.85 -18.01 -0.29
C VAL A 191 1.53 -18.27 1.18
N LEU A 192 0.33 -18.81 1.43
CA LEU A 192 -0.15 -19.18 2.76
C LEU A 192 0.22 -20.62 3.10
N SER A 193 0.16 -21.52 2.12
CA SER A 193 0.55 -22.92 2.25
C SER A 193 0.90 -23.51 0.88
N GLY A 194 1.82 -24.48 0.85
CA GLY A 194 2.27 -25.12 -0.39
C GLY A 194 3.42 -24.36 -1.07
N GLU A 195 3.56 -24.55 -2.38
CA GLU A 195 4.61 -23.95 -3.21
C GLU A 195 4.02 -23.49 -4.54
N ALA A 196 4.24 -22.23 -4.89
CA ALA A 196 3.82 -21.63 -6.15
C ALA A 196 5.03 -21.26 -7.02
N SER A 197 4.84 -21.22 -8.33
CA SER A 197 5.80 -20.66 -9.27
C SER A 197 5.18 -19.42 -9.93
N LEU A 198 5.76 -18.25 -9.66
CA LEU A 198 5.36 -16.98 -10.26
C LEU A 198 6.39 -16.59 -11.33
N GLU A 199 5.97 -16.52 -12.58
CA GLU A 199 6.76 -15.84 -13.63
C GLU A 199 6.50 -14.34 -13.55
N VAL A 200 7.57 -13.53 -13.58
CA VAL A 200 7.52 -12.06 -13.68
C VAL A 200 8.55 -11.61 -14.71
N ASP A 201 8.10 -11.08 -15.84
CA ASP A 201 8.93 -10.64 -16.96
C ASP A 201 9.97 -11.69 -17.42
N GLY A 202 9.54 -12.94 -17.55
CA GLY A 202 10.40 -14.08 -17.90
C GLY A 202 11.26 -14.62 -16.76
N VAL A 203 11.31 -13.97 -15.59
CA VAL A 203 12.00 -14.47 -14.40
C VAL A 203 11.06 -15.38 -13.61
N ARG A 204 11.44 -16.64 -13.42
CA ARG A 204 10.68 -17.60 -12.61
C ARG A 204 11.09 -17.53 -11.15
N LEU A 205 10.14 -17.18 -10.28
CA LEU A 205 10.26 -17.17 -8.83
C LEU A 205 9.53 -18.39 -8.25
N VAL A 206 10.23 -19.20 -7.45
CA VAL A 206 9.57 -20.23 -6.63
C VAL A 206 9.25 -19.60 -5.28
N LEU A 207 7.96 -19.48 -4.97
CA LEU A 207 7.47 -18.94 -3.70
C LEU A 207 7.03 -20.09 -2.81
N ARG A 208 7.67 -20.24 -1.66
CA ARG A 208 7.28 -21.18 -0.61
C ARG A 208 6.35 -20.53 0.39
N GLU A 209 5.81 -21.33 1.29
CA GLU A 209 5.02 -20.86 2.42
C GLU A 209 5.66 -19.63 3.11
N GLN A 210 4.84 -18.60 3.34
CA GLN A 210 5.21 -17.31 3.93
C GLN A 210 6.18 -16.46 3.08
N GLU A 211 6.35 -16.77 1.80
CA GLU A 211 7.06 -15.93 0.84
C GLU A 211 6.07 -15.24 -0.11
N GLY A 212 6.50 -14.11 -0.69
CA GLY A 212 5.70 -13.35 -1.62
C GLY A 212 6.51 -12.46 -2.55
N ALA A 213 5.87 -11.99 -3.61
CA ALA A 213 6.48 -11.13 -4.61
C ALA A 213 5.48 -10.10 -5.15
N GLU A 214 5.98 -8.90 -5.42
CA GLU A 214 5.24 -7.83 -6.08
C GLU A 214 5.36 -7.95 -7.61
N VAL A 215 4.27 -7.65 -8.30
CA VAL A 215 4.21 -7.45 -9.74
C VAL A 215 3.75 -6.01 -10.02
N PRO A 216 4.63 -5.15 -10.56
CA PRO A 216 4.27 -3.80 -10.95
C PRO A 216 3.28 -3.75 -12.13
N PRO A 217 2.56 -2.64 -12.35
CA PRO A 217 1.72 -2.46 -13.53
C PRO A 217 2.55 -2.52 -14.82
N GLY A 218 1.96 -3.07 -15.88
CA GLY A 218 2.60 -3.22 -17.19
C GLY A 218 3.57 -4.40 -17.28
N VAL A 219 3.77 -5.16 -16.19
CA VAL A 219 4.70 -6.28 -16.15
C VAL A 219 3.95 -7.59 -16.42
N TRP A 220 4.41 -8.33 -17.43
CA TRP A 220 3.89 -9.66 -17.74
C TRP A 220 4.18 -10.62 -16.60
N HIS A 221 3.17 -11.38 -16.22
CA HIS A 221 3.30 -12.37 -15.17
C HIS A 221 2.31 -13.52 -15.34
N GLN A 222 2.60 -14.63 -14.65
CA GLN A 222 1.77 -15.83 -14.67
C GLN A 222 1.97 -16.61 -13.37
N MET A 223 0.88 -16.91 -12.67
CA MET A 223 0.91 -17.82 -11.52
C MET A 223 0.74 -19.28 -11.96
N LYS A 224 1.57 -20.18 -11.42
CA LYS A 224 1.50 -21.63 -11.68
C LYS A 224 1.62 -22.44 -10.40
N ASN A 225 0.89 -23.53 -10.34
CA ASN A 225 1.17 -24.62 -9.41
C ASN A 225 1.81 -25.78 -10.17
N GLU A 226 3.14 -25.85 -10.16
CA GLU A 226 3.89 -26.94 -10.80
C GLU A 226 3.94 -28.22 -9.94
N ARG A 227 3.45 -28.18 -8.70
CA ARG A 227 3.38 -29.34 -7.80
C ARG A 227 2.13 -30.16 -8.07
N PHE A 228 2.00 -31.28 -7.37
CA PHE A 228 0.82 -32.15 -7.44
C PHE A 228 -0.17 -31.87 -6.31
N ASP A 229 0.33 -31.37 -5.18
CA ASP A 229 -0.50 -30.90 -4.07
C ASP A 229 -1.02 -29.48 -4.34
N ASP A 230 -2.05 -29.09 -3.60
CA ASP A 230 -2.64 -27.75 -3.67
C ASP A 230 -1.68 -26.68 -3.13
N VAL A 231 -1.82 -25.47 -3.68
CA VAL A 231 -1.23 -24.26 -3.10
C VAL A 231 -2.33 -23.26 -2.76
N GLU A 232 -2.22 -22.61 -1.60
CA GLU A 232 -3.09 -21.52 -1.20
C GLU A 232 -2.29 -20.24 -1.02
N PHE A 233 -2.79 -19.12 -1.55
CA PHE A 233 -2.10 -17.83 -1.52
C PHE A 233 -3.08 -16.66 -1.50
N LEU A 234 -2.56 -15.47 -1.20
CA LEU A 234 -3.28 -14.21 -1.35
C LEU A 234 -2.85 -13.52 -2.64
N VAL A 235 -3.82 -12.94 -3.34
CA VAL A 235 -3.59 -11.94 -4.40
C VAL A 235 -4.12 -10.60 -3.89
N ILE A 236 -3.22 -9.64 -3.73
CA ILE A 236 -3.54 -8.30 -3.22
C ILE A 236 -3.32 -7.31 -4.34
N SER A 237 -4.34 -6.52 -4.70
CA SER A 237 -4.27 -5.59 -5.82
C SER A 237 -4.66 -4.17 -5.42
N THR A 238 -3.93 -3.18 -5.94
CA THR A 238 -4.32 -1.77 -5.85
C THR A 238 -3.95 -0.99 -7.12
N PRO A 239 -4.90 -0.29 -7.78
CA PRO A 239 -6.36 -0.44 -7.62
C PRO A 239 -6.84 -1.88 -7.95
N PRO A 240 -8.13 -2.20 -7.76
CA PRO A 240 -8.69 -3.47 -8.23
C PRO A 240 -8.51 -3.66 -9.75
N THR A 241 -8.46 -4.92 -10.20
CA THR A 241 -8.06 -5.31 -11.56
C THR A 241 -9.18 -5.30 -12.61
N ARG A 242 -10.40 -4.87 -12.23
CA ARG A 242 -11.58 -4.92 -13.12
C ARG A 242 -11.37 -4.06 -14.37
N GLY A 243 -11.44 -4.69 -15.54
CA GLY A 243 -11.23 -4.03 -16.84
C GLY A 243 -9.79 -3.56 -17.06
N ASP A 244 -8.82 -4.10 -16.32
CA ASP A 244 -7.42 -3.66 -16.34
C ASP A 244 -6.46 -4.73 -16.86
N ARG A 245 -6.96 -5.93 -17.18
CA ARG A 245 -6.19 -7.12 -17.56
C ARG A 245 -6.02 -7.21 -19.08
N ILE A 246 -4.79 -7.44 -19.52
CA ILE A 246 -4.45 -7.75 -20.91
C ILE A 246 -3.77 -9.11 -20.93
N GLU A 247 -4.35 -10.06 -21.64
CA GLU A 247 -3.88 -11.44 -21.73
C GLU A 247 -3.04 -11.66 -22.99
N THR A 248 -2.22 -12.70 -22.99
CA THR A 248 -1.63 -13.20 -24.24
C THR A 248 -2.73 -13.81 -25.12
N GLU A 249 -2.69 -13.55 -26.43
CA GLU A 249 -3.56 -14.22 -27.42
C GLU A 249 -3.39 -15.75 -27.43
#